data_AF-A0A1S8SC10-F1
#
_entry.id   AF-A0A1S8SC10-F1
#
_cell.length_a   1.000
_cell.length_b   1.000
_cell.length_c   1.000
_cell.angle_alpha   90.00
_cell.angle_beta   90.00
_cell.angle_gamma   90.00
#
_symmetry.space_group_name_H-M   'P 1'
#
loop_
_entity.id
_entity.type
_entity.pdbx_description
1 polymer ?
#
loop_
_entity_poly.entity_id
_entity_poly.type
_entity_poly.pdbx_seq_one_letter_code
_entity_poly.pdbx_strand_id
1 'polypeptide(L)'
;MIKEEFNTKVYNFGEGILFFLKDNKVVGSVKVILEAIRHLRVVYIHFLTVANNVENEVHIVSKLLTSAINLGKCKGASKILLGVRNEKILKLLNELGYIPSYNAYKMKLENRKTTSEPLDLINLSEKNKEEYLNVFNKSFSDVPHGCYYEIEDIEKYLNDNSENRYYLVKDKNKLIGFMNIEIENKVGSFDIGLCNEFRGLGYGKRLLETAIYTLNGVNVDKVTLTVIEKNSIALNMYLKRGFVIDNILSHWIEIA
;
A
#
# COMPACT_ATOMS: atom_id res chain seq x y z
N MET A 1 -17.04 -5.97 12.60
CA MET A 1 -15.71 -5.35 12.67
C MET A 1 -14.67 -6.22 13.38
N ILE A 2 -14.67 -6.42 14.71
CA ILE A 2 -13.58 -7.21 15.35
C ILE A 2 -13.52 -8.67 14.85
N LYS A 3 -14.66 -9.38 14.73
CA LYS A 3 -14.68 -10.80 14.32
C LYS A 3 -14.07 -11.10 12.94
N GLU A 4 -14.16 -10.17 11.99
CA GLU A 4 -13.63 -10.39 10.64
C GLU A 4 -12.11 -10.31 10.62
N GLU A 5 -11.51 -9.41 11.40
CA GLU A 5 -10.07 -9.19 11.44
C GLU A 5 -9.29 -10.39 11.99
N PHE A 6 -9.90 -11.12 12.93
CA PHE A 6 -9.36 -12.36 13.50
C PHE A 6 -9.35 -13.53 12.50
N ASN A 7 -10.07 -13.43 11.39
CA ASN A 7 -10.13 -14.46 10.36
C ASN A 7 -9.27 -14.13 9.13
N THR A 8 -8.45 -13.09 9.18
CA THR A 8 -7.60 -12.67 8.06
C THR A 8 -6.17 -13.19 8.19
N LYS A 9 -5.60 -13.66 7.07
CA LYS A 9 -4.19 -14.08 6.99
C LYS A 9 -3.20 -12.94 7.28
N VAL A 10 -3.58 -11.70 6.97
CA VAL A 10 -2.79 -10.47 7.14
C VAL A 10 -2.24 -10.34 8.57
N TYR A 11 -3.09 -10.59 9.57
CA TYR A 11 -2.74 -10.54 10.99
C TYR A 11 -2.45 -11.92 11.59
N ASN A 12 -2.17 -12.92 10.75
CA ASN A 12 -2.04 -14.32 11.13
C ASN A 12 -3.20 -14.80 12.03
N PHE A 13 -4.44 -14.62 11.57
CA PHE A 13 -5.65 -15.06 12.25
C PHE A 13 -5.79 -14.51 13.69
N GLY A 14 -5.49 -13.21 13.85
CA GLY A 14 -5.66 -12.48 15.10
C GLY A 14 -4.40 -12.35 15.96
N GLU A 15 -3.34 -13.13 15.70
CA GLU A 15 -2.08 -13.03 16.46
C GLU A 15 -1.46 -11.62 16.38
N GLY A 16 -1.59 -10.96 15.23
CA GLY A 16 -1.11 -9.60 15.00
C GLY A 16 -1.97 -8.51 15.63
N ILE A 17 -3.04 -8.82 16.36
CA ILE A 17 -3.94 -7.83 16.94
C ILE A 17 -3.72 -7.78 18.46
N LEU A 18 -3.12 -6.69 18.93
CA LEU A 18 -2.78 -6.51 20.34
C LEU A 18 -3.70 -5.48 20.98
N PHE A 19 -4.12 -5.76 22.22
CA PHE A 19 -4.96 -4.88 23.02
C PHE A 19 -4.28 -4.54 24.34
N PHE A 20 -4.53 -3.33 24.82
CA PHE A 20 -4.22 -2.93 26.18
C PHE A 20 -5.53 -2.86 26.97
N LEU A 21 -5.61 -3.62 28.06
CA LEU A 21 -6.80 -3.67 28.91
C LEU A 21 -6.54 -2.93 30.22
N LYS A 22 -7.52 -2.13 30.64
CA LYS A 22 -7.61 -1.52 31.98
C LYS A 22 -9.02 -1.79 32.50
N ASP A 23 -9.14 -2.37 33.70
CA ASP A 23 -10.42 -2.72 34.34
C ASP A 23 -11.37 -3.53 33.41
N ASN A 24 -10.82 -4.56 32.76
CA ASN A 24 -11.52 -5.41 31.77
C ASN A 24 -12.08 -4.68 30.53
N LYS A 25 -11.65 -3.43 30.29
CA LYS A 25 -12.00 -2.67 29.09
C LYS A 25 -10.77 -2.48 28.21
N VAL A 26 -10.97 -2.60 26.89
CA VAL A 26 -9.94 -2.26 25.92
C VAL A 26 -9.79 -0.73 25.90
N VAL A 27 -8.61 -0.25 26.27
CA VAL A 27 -8.26 1.19 26.29
C VAL A 27 -7.23 1.57 25.24
N GLY A 28 -6.67 0.60 24.52
CA GLY A 28 -5.82 0.82 23.37
C GLY A 28 -5.66 -0.45 22.54
N SER A 29 -5.25 -0.28 21.30
CA SER A 29 -4.98 -1.41 20.41
C SER A 29 -3.89 -1.06 19.39
N VAL A 30 -3.26 -2.09 18.84
CA VAL A 30 -2.34 -1.96 17.70
C VAL A 30 -2.44 -3.21 16.84
N LYS A 31 -2.26 -3.05 15.54
CA LYS A 31 -2.27 -4.16 14.59
C LYS A 31 -0.92 -4.30 13.90
N VAL A 32 -0.51 -5.54 13.70
CA VAL A 32 0.78 -5.96 13.18
C VAL A 32 0.53 -6.88 12.00
N ILE A 33 0.88 -6.44 10.78
CA ILE A 33 0.82 -7.28 9.58
C ILE A 33 1.97 -8.27 9.64
N LEU A 34 1.64 -9.53 9.88
CA LEU A 34 2.61 -10.62 10.00
C LEU A 34 2.84 -11.35 8.68
N GLU A 35 1.87 -11.30 7.76
CA GLU A 35 1.94 -11.98 6.46
C GLU A 35 3.17 -11.57 5.64
N ALA A 36 3.50 -10.26 5.66
CA ALA A 36 4.64 -9.72 4.93
C ALA A 36 6.01 -10.26 5.38
N ILE A 37 6.10 -10.79 6.61
CA ILE A 37 7.38 -11.28 7.15
C ILE A 37 7.90 -12.48 6.36
N ARG A 38 6.99 -13.37 5.91
CA ARG A 38 7.36 -14.62 5.21
C ARG A 38 8.24 -14.36 3.97
N HIS A 39 7.89 -13.32 3.21
CA HIS A 39 8.51 -13.05 1.91
C HIS A 39 9.44 -11.84 1.93
N LEU A 40 9.14 -10.83 2.75
CA LEU A 40 9.85 -9.55 2.75
C LEU A 40 10.73 -9.35 3.99
N ARG A 41 10.55 -10.16 5.04
CA ARG A 41 11.15 -9.93 6.38
C ARG A 41 10.87 -8.54 6.95
N VAL A 42 9.79 -7.92 6.49
CA VAL A 42 9.29 -6.63 6.97
C VAL A 42 8.02 -6.89 7.77
N VAL A 43 7.88 -6.20 8.91
CA VAL A 43 6.60 -6.11 9.62
C VAL A 43 6.07 -4.69 9.52
N TYR A 44 4.77 -4.57 9.24
CA TYR A 44 4.08 -3.29 9.25
C TYR A 44 3.21 -3.20 10.50
N ILE A 45 3.41 -2.15 11.28
CA ILE A 45 2.59 -1.82 12.44
C ILE A 45 1.70 -0.66 12.04
N HIS A 46 0.40 -0.76 12.32
CA HIS A 46 -0.57 0.26 11.96
C HIS A 46 -1.78 0.23 12.90
N PHE A 47 -2.71 1.18 12.74
CA PHE A 47 -3.92 1.30 13.58
C PHE A 47 -3.60 1.28 15.08
N LEU A 48 -2.47 1.87 15.48
CA LEU A 48 -2.17 2.15 16.89
C LEU A 48 -3.17 3.18 17.40
N THR A 49 -3.96 2.83 18.41
CA THR A 49 -5.01 3.67 18.98
C THR A 49 -4.98 3.63 20.49
N VAL A 50 -5.43 4.72 21.10
CA VAL A 50 -5.68 4.84 22.54
C VAL A 50 -7.02 5.55 22.73
N ALA A 51 -7.84 5.04 23.64
CA ALA A 51 -9.12 5.67 23.98
C ALA A 51 -8.89 7.07 24.55
N ASN A 52 -9.88 7.96 24.38
CA ASN A 52 -9.79 9.31 24.92
C ASN A 52 -9.96 9.32 26.44
N ASN A 53 -9.33 10.30 27.10
CA ASN A 53 -9.45 10.57 28.53
C ASN A 53 -9.02 9.41 29.43
N VAL A 54 -8.11 8.56 28.95
CA VAL A 54 -7.50 7.53 29.77
C VAL A 54 -6.21 8.09 30.35
N GLU A 55 -6.00 7.91 31.66
CA GLU A 55 -4.74 8.29 32.30
C GLU A 55 -3.56 7.54 31.68
N ASN A 56 -2.41 8.22 31.56
CA ASN A 56 -1.15 7.65 31.07
C ASN A 56 -1.19 7.14 29.62
N GLU A 57 -1.79 7.90 28.69
CA GLU A 57 -1.86 7.54 27.26
C GLU A 57 -0.48 7.19 26.67
N VAL A 58 0.56 7.97 27.02
CA VAL A 58 1.96 7.72 26.60
C VAL A 58 2.44 6.33 27.03
N HIS A 59 2.12 5.91 28.25
CA HIS A 59 2.49 4.58 28.75
C HIS A 59 1.78 3.47 27.96
N ILE A 60 0.48 3.64 27.69
CA ILE A 60 -0.31 2.67 26.93
C ILE A 60 0.25 2.52 25.51
N VAL A 61 0.51 3.64 24.83
CA VAL A 61 1.12 3.68 23.49
C VAL A 61 2.50 3.01 23.51
N SER A 62 3.35 3.33 24.47
CA SER A 62 4.68 2.74 24.63
C SER A 62 4.64 1.22 24.82
N LYS A 63 3.72 0.72 25.66
CA LYS A 63 3.56 -0.72 25.92
C LYS A 63 3.04 -1.46 24.69
N LEU A 64 2.01 -0.93 24.03
CA LEU A 64 1.48 -1.52 22.80
C LEU A 64 2.55 -1.58 21.71
N LEU A 65 3.27 -0.48 21.50
CA LEU A 65 4.30 -0.40 20.49
C LEU A 65 5.47 -1.37 20.79
N THR A 66 5.95 -1.40 22.03
CA THR A 66 6.99 -2.37 22.44
C THR A 66 6.56 -3.81 22.19
N SER A 67 5.32 -4.17 22.54
CA SER A 67 4.80 -5.52 22.30
C SER A 67 4.68 -5.83 20.81
N ALA A 68 4.22 -4.89 19.99
CA ALA A 68 4.13 -5.04 18.54
C ALA A 68 5.50 -5.23 17.88
N ILE A 69 6.50 -4.44 18.29
CA ILE A 69 7.89 -4.56 17.85
C ILE A 69 8.44 -5.94 18.20
N ASN A 70 8.28 -6.37 19.46
CA ASN A 70 8.78 -7.66 19.93
C ASN A 70 8.12 -8.82 19.17
N LEU A 71 6.82 -8.76 18.94
CA LEU A 71 6.10 -9.76 18.13
C LEU A 71 6.72 -9.87 16.73
N GLY A 72 6.94 -8.74 16.05
CA GLY A 72 7.59 -8.72 14.74
C GLY A 72 9.01 -9.33 14.76
N LYS A 73 9.83 -8.94 15.74
CA LYS A 73 11.21 -9.47 15.91
C LYS A 73 11.20 -10.98 16.18
N CYS A 74 10.32 -11.46 17.05
CA CYS A 74 10.16 -12.90 17.35
C CYS A 74 9.73 -13.72 16.14
N LYS A 75 9.00 -13.11 15.20
CA LYS A 75 8.59 -13.76 13.93
C LYS A 75 9.66 -13.67 12.83
N GLY A 76 10.81 -13.04 13.11
CA GLY A 76 11.95 -12.97 12.19
C GLY A 76 11.97 -11.74 11.29
N ALA A 77 11.24 -10.68 11.64
CA ALA A 77 11.33 -9.41 10.91
C ALA A 77 12.72 -8.78 11.08
N SER A 78 13.35 -8.39 9.97
CA SER A 78 14.59 -7.60 9.95
C SER A 78 14.34 -6.09 9.81
N LYS A 79 13.12 -5.70 9.47
CA LYS A 79 12.70 -4.30 9.34
C LYS A 79 11.30 -4.10 9.91
N ILE A 80 11.11 -3.00 10.64
CA ILE A 80 9.84 -2.64 11.27
C ILE A 80 9.42 -1.25 10.81
N LEU A 81 8.20 -1.16 10.27
CA LEU A 81 7.63 0.08 9.73
C LEU A 81 6.33 0.40 10.45
N LEU A 82 6.26 1.55 11.11
CA LEU A 82 5.06 2.03 11.80
C LEU A 82 4.36 3.11 10.96
N GLY A 83 3.15 2.80 10.50
CA GLY A 83 2.28 3.73 9.79
C GLY A 83 1.30 4.43 10.74
N VAL A 84 1.32 5.75 10.76
CA VAL A 84 0.52 6.60 11.65
C VAL A 84 -0.36 7.53 10.82
N ARG A 85 -1.67 7.46 11.04
CA ARG A 85 -2.67 8.34 10.37
C ARG A 85 -3.28 9.38 11.30
N ASN A 86 -3.13 9.20 12.61
CA ASN A 86 -3.83 9.99 13.62
C ASN A 86 -2.84 10.96 14.29
N GLU A 87 -3.13 12.26 14.22
CA GLU A 87 -2.31 13.33 14.78
C GLU A 87 -2.08 13.23 16.30
N LYS A 88 -3.08 12.77 17.06
CA LYS A 88 -2.94 12.55 18.52
C LYS A 88 -1.90 11.46 18.78
N ILE A 89 -1.99 10.34 18.06
CA ILE A 89 -1.03 9.24 18.18
C ILE A 89 0.36 9.69 17.76
N LEU A 90 0.47 10.49 16.69
CA LEU A 90 1.75 11.03 16.25
C LEU A 90 2.42 11.90 17.34
N LYS A 91 1.65 12.75 18.03
CA LYS A 91 2.17 13.55 19.16
C LYS A 91 2.70 12.69 20.30
N LEU A 92 1.93 11.67 20.71
CA LEU A 92 2.35 10.73 21.76
C LEU A 92 3.62 9.95 21.36
N LEU A 93 3.75 9.59 20.08
CA LEU A 93 4.96 8.92 19.56
C LEU A 93 6.16 9.86 19.54
N ASN A 94 5.98 11.14 19.19
CA ASN A 94 7.04 12.14 19.23
C ASN A 94 7.57 12.34 20.66
N GLU A 95 6.70 12.34 21.68
CA GLU A 95 7.11 12.39 23.10
C GLU A 95 7.97 11.18 23.51
N LEU A 96 7.76 10.04 22.86
CA LEU A 96 8.55 8.82 23.03
C LEU A 96 9.82 8.78 22.15
N GLY A 97 10.09 9.83 21.38
CA GLY A 97 11.25 9.93 20.49
C GLY A 97 11.09 9.24 19.13
N TYR A 98 9.90 8.77 18.77
CA TYR A 98 9.60 8.18 17.46
C TYR A 98 9.18 9.27 16.48
N ILE A 99 10.07 9.61 15.54
CA ILE A 99 9.86 10.71 14.58
C ILE A 99 9.61 10.13 13.17
N PRO A 100 8.61 10.64 12.41
CA PRO A 100 8.40 10.26 11.02
C PRO A 100 9.66 10.38 10.16
N SER A 101 9.92 9.34 9.38
CA SER A 101 11.03 9.27 8.44
C SER A 101 10.61 9.66 7.02
N TYR A 102 9.34 9.44 6.65
CA TYR A 102 8.76 9.76 5.34
C TYR A 102 7.23 9.65 5.38
N ASN A 103 6.56 10.03 4.30
CA ASN A 103 5.11 10.02 4.16
C ASN A 103 4.62 9.09 3.04
N ALA A 104 3.35 8.70 3.12
CA ALA A 104 2.57 8.26 1.98
C ALA A 104 1.68 9.42 1.52
N TYR A 105 1.75 9.78 0.24
CA TYR A 105 0.97 10.86 -0.34
C TYR A 105 -0.16 10.30 -1.18
N LYS A 106 -1.35 10.89 -1.07
CA LYS A 106 -2.35 10.82 -2.13
C LYS A 106 -2.08 11.97 -3.08
N MET A 107 -2.01 11.67 -4.37
CA MET A 107 -1.85 12.67 -5.41
C MET A 107 -3.08 12.69 -6.32
N LYS A 108 -3.37 13.84 -6.93
CA LYS A 108 -4.44 14.02 -7.91
C LYS A 108 -3.94 14.65 -9.20
N LEU A 109 -4.62 14.34 -10.31
CA LEU A 109 -4.34 14.91 -11.62
C LEU A 109 -5.51 15.78 -12.11
N GLU A 110 -5.21 17.05 -12.35
CA GLU A 110 -6.17 18.01 -12.91
C GLU A 110 -6.23 17.89 -14.45
N ASN A 111 -5.10 17.99 -15.15
CA ASN A 111 -5.05 17.87 -16.61
C ASN A 111 -4.85 16.41 -17.06
N ARG A 112 -5.96 15.79 -17.48
CA ARG A 112 -6.01 14.39 -17.91
C ARG A 112 -5.79 14.17 -19.40
N LYS A 113 -5.51 15.21 -20.19
CA LYS A 113 -5.20 15.02 -21.62
C LYS A 113 -3.95 14.14 -21.72
N THR A 114 -4.06 13.03 -22.44
CA THR A 114 -2.96 12.09 -22.65
C THR A 114 -1.94 12.68 -23.63
N THR A 115 -0.67 12.31 -23.44
CA THR A 115 0.47 12.89 -24.19
C THR A 115 1.29 11.84 -24.92
N SER A 116 0.89 10.58 -24.89
CA SER A 116 1.57 9.46 -25.56
C SER A 116 0.55 8.38 -25.92
N GLU A 117 0.87 7.60 -26.94
CA GLU A 117 0.09 6.41 -27.30
C GLU A 117 0.11 5.38 -26.16
N PRO A 118 -1.05 4.78 -25.83
CA PRO A 118 -1.15 3.78 -24.77
C PRO A 118 -0.37 2.52 -25.13
N LEU A 119 0.05 1.80 -24.08
CA LEU A 119 0.60 0.45 -24.18
C LEU A 119 -0.52 -0.58 -24.36
N ASP A 120 -0.15 -1.76 -24.85
CA ASP A 120 -1.09 -2.87 -25.01
C ASP A 120 -1.44 -3.46 -23.64
N LEU A 121 -2.73 -3.69 -23.40
CA LEU A 121 -3.24 -4.24 -22.15
C LEU A 121 -3.89 -5.60 -22.36
N ILE A 122 -3.61 -6.53 -21.47
CA ILE A 122 -4.23 -7.85 -21.44
C ILE A 122 -4.96 -8.00 -20.10
N ASN A 123 -6.27 -8.20 -20.16
CA ASN A 123 -7.07 -8.46 -18.97
C ASN A 123 -6.55 -9.70 -18.22
N LEU A 124 -6.53 -9.61 -16.89
CA LEU A 124 -6.42 -10.77 -16.02
C LEU A 124 -7.57 -11.74 -16.31
N SER A 125 -7.25 -13.04 -16.31
CA SER A 125 -8.17 -14.14 -16.53
C SER A 125 -7.61 -15.42 -15.89
N GLU A 126 -8.44 -16.45 -15.76
CA GLU A 126 -7.99 -17.77 -15.29
C GLU A 126 -6.81 -18.33 -16.09
N LYS A 127 -6.72 -17.99 -17.39
CA LYS A 127 -5.67 -18.51 -18.29
C LYS A 127 -4.29 -17.88 -18.05
N ASN A 128 -4.22 -16.68 -17.47
CA ASN A 128 -2.96 -15.93 -17.32
C ASN A 128 -2.69 -15.51 -15.86
N LYS A 129 -3.44 -16.03 -14.88
CA LYS A 129 -3.31 -15.64 -13.47
C LYS A 129 -1.93 -15.89 -12.87
N GLU A 130 -1.27 -16.99 -13.25
CA GLU A 130 0.10 -17.29 -12.82
C GLU A 130 1.12 -16.33 -13.43
N GLU A 131 0.96 -15.99 -14.71
CA GLU A 131 1.82 -15.00 -15.39
C GLU A 131 1.65 -13.62 -14.78
N TYR A 132 0.39 -13.22 -14.50
CA TYR A 132 0.08 -11.99 -13.79
C TYR A 132 0.73 -11.95 -12.40
N LEU A 133 0.60 -13.01 -11.59
CA LEU A 133 1.21 -13.10 -10.27
C LEU A 133 2.74 -12.89 -10.34
N ASN A 134 3.39 -13.58 -11.27
CA ASN A 134 4.83 -13.50 -11.47
C ASN A 134 5.28 -12.09 -11.87
N VAL A 135 4.57 -11.45 -12.80
CA VAL A 135 4.87 -10.08 -13.24
C VAL A 135 4.62 -9.07 -12.13
N PHE A 136 3.52 -9.21 -11.39
CA PHE A 136 3.19 -8.34 -10.26
C PHE A 136 4.29 -8.38 -9.19
N ASN A 137 4.61 -9.58 -8.69
CA ASN A 137 5.62 -9.77 -7.65
C ASN A 137 7.01 -9.31 -8.11
N LYS A 138 7.38 -9.58 -9.37
CA LYS A 138 8.65 -9.10 -9.93
C LYS A 138 8.70 -7.58 -10.00
N SER A 139 7.61 -6.95 -10.43
CA SER A 139 7.50 -5.49 -10.58
C SER A 139 7.58 -4.74 -9.26
N PHE A 140 7.22 -5.37 -8.14
CA PHE A 140 7.26 -4.78 -6.79
C PHE A 140 8.36 -5.33 -5.86
N SER A 141 9.23 -6.20 -6.36
CA SER A 141 10.28 -6.87 -5.58
C SER A 141 11.25 -5.94 -4.83
N ASP A 142 11.47 -4.72 -5.34
CA ASP A 142 12.44 -3.75 -4.84
C ASP A 142 11.84 -2.36 -4.61
N VAL A 143 10.51 -2.23 -4.65
CA VAL A 143 9.84 -0.94 -4.40
C VAL A 143 9.61 -0.72 -2.90
N PRO A 144 9.72 0.52 -2.40
CA PRO A 144 9.32 0.83 -1.04
C PRO A 144 7.86 0.48 -0.81
N HIS A 145 7.57 -0.27 0.25
CA HIS A 145 6.23 -0.83 0.53
C HIS A 145 5.72 -1.76 -0.57
N GLY A 146 6.63 -2.43 -1.28
CA GLY A 146 6.25 -3.49 -2.22
C GLY A 146 5.45 -4.57 -1.51
N CYS A 147 4.42 -5.06 -2.19
CA CYS A 147 3.64 -6.20 -1.76
C CYS A 147 4.17 -7.47 -2.42
N TYR A 148 4.00 -8.59 -1.72
CA TYR A 148 4.18 -9.92 -2.29
C TYR A 148 2.85 -10.63 -2.19
N TYR A 149 2.35 -11.11 -3.32
CA TYR A 149 1.10 -11.84 -3.41
C TYR A 149 1.32 -13.33 -3.62
N GLU A 150 0.34 -14.10 -3.17
CA GLU A 150 0.17 -15.50 -3.50
C GLU A 150 -1.03 -15.67 -4.44
N ILE A 151 -1.26 -16.88 -4.94
CA ILE A 151 -2.28 -17.10 -5.97
C ILE A 151 -3.70 -16.76 -5.47
N GLU A 152 -3.95 -16.96 -4.19
CA GLU A 152 -5.23 -16.66 -3.52
C GLU A 152 -5.55 -15.16 -3.53
N ASP A 153 -4.54 -14.29 -3.64
CA ASP A 153 -4.76 -12.85 -3.78
C ASP A 153 -5.21 -12.50 -5.21
N ILE A 154 -4.69 -13.22 -6.21
CA ILE A 154 -5.11 -13.05 -7.61
C ILE A 154 -6.51 -13.63 -7.84
N GLU A 155 -6.87 -14.69 -7.13
CA GLU A 155 -8.23 -15.23 -7.16
C GLU A 155 -9.27 -14.22 -6.66
N LYS A 156 -8.92 -13.34 -5.71
CA LYS A 156 -9.81 -12.25 -5.29
C LYS A 156 -10.05 -11.26 -6.42
N TYR A 157 -9.02 -10.94 -7.21
CA TYR A 157 -9.14 -10.06 -8.38
C TYR A 157 -10.01 -10.68 -9.48
N LEU A 158 -9.91 -12.00 -9.68
CA LEU A 158 -10.76 -12.72 -10.64
C LEU A 158 -12.23 -12.77 -10.21
N ASN A 159 -12.49 -12.75 -8.91
CA ASN A 159 -13.83 -12.74 -8.33
C ASN A 159 -14.33 -11.32 -7.98
N ASP A 160 -13.59 -10.27 -8.36
CA ASP A 160 -14.00 -8.88 -8.15
C ASP A 160 -15.13 -8.51 -9.11
N ASN A 161 -16.32 -8.23 -8.54
CA ASN A 161 -17.52 -7.84 -9.29
C ASN A 161 -17.71 -6.31 -9.35
N SER A 162 -16.71 -5.54 -8.95
CA SER A 162 -16.71 -4.08 -9.04
C SER A 162 -16.30 -3.56 -10.42
N GLU A 163 -16.09 -2.25 -10.55
CA GLU A 163 -15.59 -1.63 -11.78
C GLU A 163 -14.05 -1.69 -11.91
N ASN A 164 -13.36 -2.28 -10.93
CA ASN A 164 -11.91 -2.45 -10.94
C ASN A 164 -11.45 -3.33 -12.12
N ARG A 165 -10.24 -3.09 -12.60
CA ARG A 165 -9.68 -3.88 -13.71
C ARG A 165 -8.19 -4.11 -13.50
N TYR A 166 -7.75 -5.31 -13.88
CA TYR A 166 -6.40 -5.80 -13.64
C TYR A 166 -5.76 -6.23 -14.95
N TYR A 167 -4.56 -5.71 -15.23
CA TYR A 167 -3.93 -5.86 -16.53
C TYR A 167 -2.48 -6.31 -16.43
N LEU A 168 -2.13 -7.22 -17.33
CA LEU A 168 -0.77 -7.37 -17.83
C LEU A 168 -0.50 -6.29 -18.89
N VAL A 169 0.70 -5.73 -18.91
CA VAL A 169 1.10 -4.64 -19.82
C VAL A 169 2.14 -5.14 -20.81
N LYS A 170 1.89 -4.94 -22.10
CA LYS A 170 2.80 -5.27 -23.19
C LYS A 170 3.25 -4.04 -23.98
N ASP A 171 4.47 -4.10 -24.48
CA ASP A 171 4.92 -3.28 -25.60
C ASP A 171 5.29 -4.24 -26.74
N LYS A 172 4.47 -4.27 -27.80
CA LYS A 172 4.60 -5.25 -28.88
C LYS A 172 4.51 -6.68 -28.31
N ASN A 173 5.55 -7.49 -28.52
CA ASN A 173 5.60 -8.88 -28.08
C ASN A 173 6.23 -9.07 -26.68
N LYS A 174 6.56 -7.99 -25.96
CA LYS A 174 7.22 -8.08 -24.66
C LYS A 174 6.26 -7.74 -23.55
N LEU A 175 6.16 -8.63 -22.56
CA LEU A 175 5.44 -8.37 -21.32
C LEU A 175 6.36 -7.60 -20.36
N ILE A 176 5.98 -6.37 -20.05
CA ILE A 176 6.87 -5.40 -19.40
C ILE A 176 6.50 -5.05 -17.96
N GLY A 177 5.27 -5.35 -17.56
CA GLY A 177 4.76 -4.96 -16.25
C GLY A 177 3.27 -5.25 -16.10
N PHE A 178 2.67 -4.63 -15.09
CA PHE A 178 1.26 -4.71 -14.81
C PHE A 178 0.67 -3.31 -14.59
N MET A 179 -0.64 -3.22 -14.69
CA MET A 179 -1.42 -2.04 -14.37
C MET A 179 -2.76 -2.47 -13.79
N ASN A 180 -3.13 -1.91 -12.66
CA ASN A 180 -4.45 -2.08 -12.08
C ASN A 180 -5.11 -0.72 -12.00
N ILE A 181 -6.43 -0.70 -12.20
CA ILE A 181 -7.25 0.46 -11.91
C ILE A 181 -8.30 0.08 -10.89
N GLU A 182 -8.56 1.01 -9.98
CA GLU A 182 -9.62 0.91 -9.00
C GLU A 182 -10.58 2.07 -9.21
N ILE A 183 -11.88 1.81 -9.10
CA ILE A 183 -12.91 2.83 -9.30
C ILE A 183 -13.89 2.78 -8.14
N GLU A 184 -13.93 3.86 -7.38
CA GLU A 184 -14.86 4.02 -6.26
C GLU A 184 -15.48 5.42 -6.30
N ASN A 185 -16.81 5.51 -6.26
CA ASN A 185 -17.53 6.79 -6.23
C ASN A 185 -17.07 7.79 -7.31
N LYS A 186 -16.88 7.31 -8.55
CA LYS A 186 -16.33 8.05 -9.70
C LYS A 186 -14.91 8.62 -9.49
N VAL A 187 -14.17 8.12 -8.53
CA VAL A 187 -12.73 8.40 -8.37
C VAL A 187 -11.97 7.19 -8.88
N GLY A 188 -11.19 7.40 -9.94
CA GLY A 188 -10.26 6.40 -10.45
C GLY A 188 -8.91 6.51 -9.75
N SER A 189 -8.37 5.38 -9.31
CA SER A 189 -6.96 5.23 -8.92
C SER A 189 -6.30 4.11 -9.70
N PHE A 190 -4.97 4.05 -9.66
CA PHE A 190 -4.23 3.01 -10.32
C PHE A 190 -2.97 2.62 -9.55
N ASP A 191 -2.57 1.36 -9.74
CA ASP A 191 -1.27 0.83 -9.36
C ASP A 191 -0.56 0.37 -10.62
N ILE A 192 0.69 0.81 -10.80
CA ILE A 192 1.51 0.47 -11.95
C ILE A 192 2.87 -0.04 -11.51
N GLY A 193 3.38 -1.05 -12.22
CA GLY A 193 4.70 -1.60 -11.96
C GLY A 193 5.34 -2.12 -13.23
N LEU A 194 6.66 -1.98 -13.31
CA LEU A 194 7.48 -2.53 -14.39
C LEU A 194 8.44 -3.57 -13.83
N CYS A 195 8.61 -4.67 -14.57
CA CYS A 195 9.71 -5.61 -14.32
C CYS A 195 11.05 -4.87 -14.45
N ASN A 196 12.01 -5.23 -13.60
CA ASN A 196 13.25 -4.47 -13.39
C ASN A 196 14.02 -4.20 -14.70
N GLU A 197 14.06 -5.17 -15.61
CA GLU A 197 14.74 -5.07 -16.91
C GLU A 197 14.15 -4.04 -17.89
N PHE A 198 12.94 -3.52 -17.63
CA PHE A 198 12.30 -2.50 -18.47
C PHE A 198 12.31 -1.10 -17.84
N ARG A 199 12.94 -0.94 -16.67
CA ARG A 199 13.05 0.36 -16.00
C ARG A 199 14.17 1.20 -16.61
N GLY A 200 14.06 2.52 -16.48
CA GLY A 200 15.03 3.46 -17.07
C GLY A 200 14.93 3.64 -18.59
N LEU A 201 14.07 2.86 -19.28
CA LEU A 201 13.90 2.90 -20.74
C LEU A 201 12.74 3.79 -21.21
N GLY A 202 12.15 4.60 -20.32
CA GLY A 202 11.01 5.47 -20.62
C GLY A 202 9.62 4.80 -20.54
N TYR A 203 9.55 3.48 -20.30
CA TYR A 203 8.26 2.76 -20.17
C TYR A 203 7.41 3.26 -19.00
N GLY A 204 8.01 3.74 -17.90
CA GLY A 204 7.23 4.22 -16.75
C GLY A 204 6.32 5.39 -17.11
N LYS A 205 6.82 6.32 -17.94
CA LYS A 205 6.03 7.45 -18.44
C LYS A 205 4.90 6.98 -19.35
N ARG A 206 5.18 6.05 -20.27
CA ARG A 206 4.16 5.50 -21.18
C ARG A 206 3.09 4.71 -20.41
N LEU A 207 3.49 3.96 -19.39
CA LEU A 207 2.58 3.22 -18.52
C LEU A 207 1.69 4.16 -17.71
N LEU A 208 2.24 5.26 -17.19
CA LEU A 208 1.46 6.32 -16.57
C LEU A 208 0.44 6.93 -17.54
N GLU A 209 0.82 7.27 -18.77
CA GLU A 209 -0.12 7.77 -19.78
C GLU A 209 -1.19 6.72 -20.12
N THR A 210 -0.83 5.45 -20.12
CA THR A 210 -1.77 4.34 -20.36
C THR A 210 -2.81 4.27 -19.25
N ALA A 211 -2.41 4.38 -17.98
CA ALA A 211 -3.34 4.41 -16.85
C ALA A 211 -4.31 5.60 -16.94
N ILE A 212 -3.80 6.79 -17.26
CA ILE A 212 -4.64 7.99 -17.45
C ILE A 212 -5.60 7.80 -18.65
N TYR A 213 -5.11 7.26 -19.76
CA TYR A 213 -5.93 6.95 -20.94
C TYR A 213 -7.06 5.99 -20.61
N THR A 214 -6.74 4.88 -19.93
CA THR A 214 -7.73 3.88 -19.53
C THR A 214 -8.77 4.46 -18.58
N LEU A 215 -8.35 5.28 -17.60
CA LEU A 215 -9.27 5.97 -16.69
C LEU A 215 -10.13 7.02 -17.40
N ASN A 216 -9.63 7.73 -18.41
CA ASN A 216 -10.46 8.65 -19.21
C ASN A 216 -11.51 7.91 -20.06
N GLY A 217 -11.24 6.65 -20.43
CA GLY A 217 -12.18 5.79 -21.16
C GLY A 217 -13.31 5.23 -20.28
N VAL A 218 -13.29 5.49 -18.97
CA VAL A 218 -14.35 5.13 -18.02
C VAL A 218 -14.91 6.39 -17.36
N ASN A 219 -16.11 6.30 -16.79
CA ASN A 219 -16.86 7.47 -16.31
C ASN A 219 -16.39 7.95 -14.92
N VAL A 220 -15.12 8.40 -14.81
CA VAL A 220 -14.54 8.92 -13.57
C VAL A 220 -14.39 10.45 -13.57
N ASP A 221 -14.79 11.06 -12.46
CA ASP A 221 -14.72 12.50 -12.23
C ASP A 221 -13.34 12.92 -11.72
N LYS A 222 -12.54 12.01 -11.14
CA LYS A 222 -11.21 12.27 -10.56
C LYS A 222 -10.22 11.15 -10.88
N VAL A 223 -8.96 11.50 -11.10
CA VAL A 223 -7.83 10.54 -11.21
C VAL A 223 -6.87 10.82 -10.08
N THR A 224 -6.59 9.80 -9.28
CA THR A 224 -5.72 9.87 -8.11
C THR A 224 -4.74 8.70 -8.06
N LEU A 225 -3.71 8.79 -7.24
CA LEU A 225 -2.82 7.68 -6.94
C LEU A 225 -2.27 7.81 -5.52
N THR A 226 -1.72 6.73 -4.99
CA THR A 226 -0.92 6.75 -3.77
C THR A 226 0.55 6.55 -4.12
N VAL A 227 1.45 7.30 -3.48
CA VAL A 227 2.90 7.11 -3.64
C VAL A 227 3.60 7.23 -2.29
N ILE A 228 4.54 6.33 -2.04
CA ILE A 228 5.44 6.43 -0.90
C ILE A 228 6.56 7.43 -1.25
N GLU A 229 6.79 8.42 -0.38
CA GLU A 229 7.78 9.47 -0.59
C GLU A 229 9.19 8.95 -0.88
N LYS A 230 9.58 7.82 -0.26
CA LYS A 230 10.86 7.15 -0.54
C LYS A 230 10.99 6.62 -1.96
N ASN A 231 9.89 6.43 -2.69
CA ASN A 231 9.92 6.11 -4.11
C ASN A 231 10.10 7.40 -4.93
N SER A 232 11.27 8.01 -4.80
CA SER A 232 11.59 9.30 -5.44
C SER A 232 11.49 9.24 -6.96
N ILE A 233 11.76 8.09 -7.57
CA ILE A 233 11.63 7.87 -9.02
C ILE A 233 10.17 8.03 -9.44
N ALA A 234 9.24 7.32 -8.80
CA ALA A 234 7.81 7.40 -9.12
C ALA A 234 7.25 8.78 -8.75
N LEU A 235 7.56 9.30 -7.56
CA LEU A 235 7.11 10.62 -7.12
C LEU A 235 7.52 11.73 -8.11
N ASN A 236 8.79 11.75 -8.53
CA ASN A 236 9.27 12.71 -9.52
C ASN A 236 8.60 12.53 -10.89
N MET A 237 8.31 11.30 -11.30
CA MET A 237 7.58 11.03 -12.55
C MET A 237 6.16 11.60 -12.49
N TYR A 238 5.44 11.38 -11.38
CA TYR A 238 4.09 11.89 -11.18
C TYR A 238 4.06 13.42 -11.12
N LEU A 239 4.97 14.04 -10.37
CA LEU A 239 5.09 15.50 -10.30
C LEU A 239 5.39 16.12 -11.67
N LYS A 240 6.34 15.55 -12.43
CA LYS A 240 6.65 16.02 -13.80
C LYS A 240 5.45 15.87 -14.74
N ARG A 241 4.59 14.89 -14.52
CA ARG A 241 3.36 14.71 -15.30
C ARG A 241 2.24 15.69 -14.91
N GLY A 242 2.38 16.41 -13.79
CA GLY A 242 1.41 17.37 -13.31
C GLY A 242 0.44 16.82 -12.27
N PHE A 243 0.76 15.67 -11.66
CA PHE A 243 0.11 15.30 -10.40
C PHE A 243 0.56 16.25 -9.30
N VAL A 244 -0.38 16.60 -8.42
CA VAL A 244 -0.10 17.40 -7.22
C VAL A 244 -0.42 16.58 -5.98
N ILE A 245 0.30 16.82 -4.88
CA ILE A 245 -0.02 16.22 -3.59
C ILE A 245 -1.35 16.81 -3.11
N ASP A 246 -2.33 15.94 -2.89
CA ASP A 246 -3.66 16.34 -2.39
C ASP A 246 -3.70 16.28 -0.86
N ASN A 247 -3.17 15.19 -0.28
CA ASN A 247 -3.07 15.02 1.17
C ASN A 247 -1.98 14.00 1.56
N ILE A 248 -1.53 14.11 2.81
CA ILE A 248 -0.76 13.04 3.47
C ILE A 248 -1.75 11.97 3.92
N LEU A 249 -1.52 10.71 3.54
CA LEU A 249 -2.34 9.57 3.96
C LEU A 249 -1.85 8.99 5.28
N SER A 250 -0.54 8.95 5.47
CA SER A 250 0.09 8.47 6.69
C SER A 250 1.55 8.91 6.80
N HIS A 251 1.99 9.11 8.03
CA HIS A 251 3.39 9.27 8.40
C HIS A 251 3.98 7.89 8.70
N TRP A 252 5.21 7.65 8.24
CA TRP A 252 5.89 6.37 8.41
C TRP A 252 7.16 6.54 9.21
N ILE A 253 7.32 5.71 10.24
CA ILE A 253 8.47 5.67 11.14
C ILE A 253 9.20 4.36 10.90
N GLU A 254 10.50 4.42 10.63
CA GLU A 254 11.34 3.22 10.59
C GLU A 254 11.90 2.94 11.98
N ILE A 255 11.64 1.74 12.50
CA ILE A 255 12.05 1.33 13.84
C ILE A 255 13.21 0.34 13.70
N ALA A 256 14.31 0.63 14.40
CA ALA A 256 15.53 -0.18 14.44
C ALA A 256 15.40 -1.46 15.31
#